data_AF-A0A7C7TZ22-F1
#
_entry.id   AF-A0A7C7TZ22-F1
#
_cell.length_a   1.000
_cell.length_b   1.000
_cell.length_c   1.000
_cell.angle_alpha   90.00
_cell.angle_beta   90.00
_cell.angle_gamma   90.00
#
_symmetry.space_group_name_H-M   'P 1'
#
loop_
_entity.id
_entity.type
_entity.pdbx_description
1 polymer ?
#
loop_
_entity_poly.entity_id
_entity_poly.type
_entity_poly.pdbx_seq_one_letter_code
_entity_poly.pdbx_strand_id
1 'polypeptide(L)'
;MVAMELKNTFAGDAPPAAVAAAVATDGYAVVRDAVDADTVAAVKADLAPYFEKAHDGHEEFYGKLTKRFGALLAKSTSVQALLVHPTVLAVADDALLPHCVR
;
A
#
# COMPACT_ATOMS: atom_id res chain seq x y z
N MET A 1 3.26 28.07 3.22
CA MET A 1 3.60 26.73 2.67
C MET A 1 2.59 26.46 1.58
N VAL A 2 3.00 26.37 0.32
CA VAL A 2 2.09 25.99 -0.77
C VAL A 2 1.86 24.49 -0.63
N ALA A 3 0.62 24.06 -0.43
CA ALA A 3 0.28 22.64 -0.53
C ALA A 3 0.55 22.22 -1.98
N MET A 4 1.55 21.37 -2.19
CA MET A 4 1.79 20.79 -3.51
C MET A 4 0.69 19.75 -3.73
N GLU A 5 -0.31 20.11 -4.52
CA GLU A 5 -1.33 19.15 -4.95
C GLU A 5 -0.67 18.10 -5.84
N LEU A 6 -0.72 16.85 -5.40
CA LEU A 6 -0.32 15.71 -6.20
C LEU A 6 -1.40 15.50 -7.27
N LYS A 7 -1.01 15.60 -8.54
CA LYS A 7 -1.89 15.47 -9.72
C LYS A 7 -2.82 14.26 -9.61
N ASN A 8 -2.29 13.09 -9.25
CA ASN A 8 -3.04 11.83 -9.25
C ASN A 8 -3.59 11.51 -7.86
N THR A 9 -4.39 12.42 -7.30
CA THR A 9 -5.08 12.23 -6.02
C THR A 9 -6.56 11.89 -6.26
N PHE A 10 -7.03 10.80 -5.67
CA PHE A 10 -8.38 10.25 -5.80
C PHE A 10 -9.07 10.13 -4.43
N ALA A 11 -10.40 10.18 -4.41
CA ALA A 11 -11.19 9.78 -3.24
C ALA A 11 -11.20 8.25 -3.08
N GLY A 12 -11.55 7.75 -1.89
CA GLY A 12 -11.53 6.31 -1.57
C GLY A 12 -12.50 5.47 -2.39
N ASP A 13 -13.56 6.09 -2.90
CA ASP A 13 -14.60 5.49 -3.75
C ASP A 13 -14.35 5.72 -5.26
N ALA A 14 -13.20 6.28 -5.63
CA ALA A 14 -12.88 6.51 -7.02
C ALA A 14 -12.87 5.19 -7.82
N PRO A 15 -13.29 5.22 -9.09
CA PRO A 15 -13.30 4.02 -9.93
C PRO A 15 -11.90 3.39 -10.00
N PRO A 16 -11.74 2.09 -9.66
CA PRO A 16 -10.44 1.41 -9.68
C PRO A 16 -9.70 1.53 -11.02
N ALA A 17 -10.42 1.50 -12.13
CA ALA A 17 -9.84 1.67 -13.47
C ALA A 17 -9.20 3.06 -13.69
N ALA A 18 -9.73 4.11 -13.07
CA ALA A 18 -9.14 5.45 -13.16
C ALA A 18 -7.82 5.52 -12.39
N VAL A 19 -7.75 4.84 -11.25
CA VAL A 19 -6.52 4.70 -10.45
C VAL A 19 -5.47 3.90 -11.23
N ALA A 20 -5.85 2.77 -11.81
CA ALA A 20 -4.96 1.96 -12.65
C ALA A 20 -4.40 2.77 -13.84
N ALA A 21 -5.26 3.49 -14.56
CA ALA A 21 -4.84 4.33 -15.68
C ALA A 21 -3.82 5.41 -15.26
N ALA A 22 -3.99 6.02 -14.08
CA ALA A 22 -3.04 7.00 -13.56
C ALA A 22 -1.69 6.37 -13.19
N VAL A 23 -1.69 5.17 -12.61
CA VAL A 23 -0.46 4.41 -12.36
C VAL A 23 0.24 4.04 -13.67
N ALA A 24 -0.50 3.56 -14.68
CA ALA A 24 0.07 3.21 -15.98
C ALA A 24 0.64 4.43 -16.73
N THR A 25 -0.02 5.60 -16.63
CA THR A 25 0.37 6.81 -17.36
C THR A 25 1.51 7.58 -16.67
N ASP A 26 1.41 7.77 -15.35
CA ASP A 26 2.31 8.67 -14.61
C ASP A 26 3.17 7.94 -13.56
N GLY A 27 2.99 6.63 -13.38
CA GLY A 27 3.77 5.80 -12.45
C GLY A 27 3.29 5.84 -11.00
N TYR A 28 2.23 6.59 -10.67
CA TYR A 28 1.70 6.67 -9.30
C TYR A 28 0.23 7.11 -9.24
N ALA A 29 -0.41 6.77 -8.12
CA ALA A 29 -1.70 7.33 -7.69
C ALA A 29 -1.76 7.39 -6.15
N VAL A 30 -2.47 8.38 -5.62
CA VAL A 30 -2.78 8.54 -4.20
C VAL A 30 -4.28 8.39 -4.02
N VAL A 31 -4.72 7.36 -3.31
CA VAL A 31 -6.13 7.17 -2.96
C VAL A 31 -6.32 7.60 -1.50
N ARG A 32 -7.08 8.68 -1.30
CA ARG A 32 -7.42 9.20 0.04
C ARG A 32 -8.46 8.29 0.67
N ASP A 33 -8.32 8.05 1.97
CA ASP A 33 -9.31 7.29 2.74
C ASP A 33 -9.65 5.92 2.11
N ALA A 34 -8.63 5.27 1.54
CA ALA A 34 -8.77 3.99 0.83
C ALA A 34 -9.31 2.86 1.72
N VAL A 35 -9.17 3.00 3.05
CA VAL A 35 -9.79 2.15 4.06
C VAL A 35 -10.22 3.00 5.24
N ASP A 36 -11.17 2.49 6.02
CA ASP A 36 -11.64 3.16 7.23
C ASP A 36 -10.57 3.22 8.34
N ALA A 37 -10.81 4.10 9.31
CA ALA A 37 -9.90 4.33 10.42
C ALA A 37 -9.73 3.09 11.32
N ASP A 38 -10.75 2.24 11.42
CA ASP A 38 -10.74 1.02 12.23
C ASP A 38 -9.79 -0.03 11.63
N THR A 39 -9.80 -0.17 10.30
CA THR A 39 -8.85 -1.00 9.55
C THR A 39 -7.42 -0.51 9.76
N VAL A 40 -7.19 0.81 9.71
CA VAL A 40 -5.87 1.39 10.01
C VAL A 40 -5.44 1.08 11.44
N ALA A 41 -6.35 1.21 12.41
CA ALA A 41 -6.08 0.91 13.81
C ALA A 41 -5.75 -0.58 14.02
N ALA A 42 -6.50 -1.48 13.38
CA ALA A 42 -6.29 -2.92 13.44
C ALA A 42 -4.93 -3.32 12.85
N VAL A 43 -4.55 -2.79 11.67
CA VAL A 43 -3.21 -3.02 11.10
C VAL A 43 -2.12 -2.54 12.05
N LYS A 44 -2.27 -1.36 12.66
CA LYS A 44 -1.29 -0.85 13.62
C LYS A 44 -1.16 -1.77 14.85
N ALA A 45 -2.28 -2.22 15.40
CA ALA A 45 -2.31 -3.09 16.57
C ALA A 45 -1.68 -4.47 16.26
N ASP A 46 -2.06 -5.08 15.14
CA ASP A 46 -1.52 -6.37 14.68
C ASP A 46 0.00 -6.31 14.50
N LEU A 47 0.51 -5.20 13.94
CA LEU A 47 1.92 -5.05 13.58
C LEU A 47 2.80 -4.51 14.73
N ALA A 48 2.24 -3.87 15.76
CA ALA A 48 3.00 -3.25 16.85
C ALA A 48 3.99 -4.22 17.54
N PRO A 49 3.63 -5.46 17.91
CA PRO A 49 4.56 -6.39 18.54
C PRO A 49 5.77 -6.76 17.65
N TYR A 50 5.62 -6.63 16.33
CA TYR A 50 6.69 -6.91 15.37
C TYR A 50 7.59 -5.69 15.16
N PHE A 51 7.04 -4.48 15.21
CA PHE A 51 7.84 -3.24 15.23
C PHE A 51 8.71 -3.13 16.48
N GLU A 52 8.19 -3.51 17.65
CA GLU A 52 8.98 -3.50 18.88
C GLU A 52 10.18 -4.45 18.81
N LYS A 53 10.00 -5.61 18.18
CA LYS A 53 11.06 -6.62 18.00
C LYS A 53 11.97 -6.38 16.79
N ALA A 54 11.52 -5.57 15.82
CA ALA A 54 12.30 -5.32 14.61
C ALA A 54 13.56 -4.52 14.96
N HIS A 55 14.70 -5.00 14.47
CA HIS A 55 15.96 -4.28 14.56
C HIS A 55 15.91 -3.03 13.68
N ASP A 56 16.63 -1.99 14.11
CA ASP A 56 16.97 -0.89 13.23
C ASP A 56 17.82 -1.41 12.06
N GLY A 57 17.73 -0.76 10.91
CA GLY A 57 18.56 -1.11 9.78
C GLY A 57 20.05 -1.03 10.17
N HIS A 58 20.80 -2.06 9.79
CA HIS A 58 22.17 -2.29 10.24
C HIS A 58 23.19 -2.11 9.11
N GLU A 59 22.74 -1.63 7.96
CA GLU A 59 23.56 -1.39 6.77
C GLU A 59 23.10 -0.15 6.00
N GLU A 60 23.91 0.28 5.03
CA GLU A 60 23.67 1.48 4.22
C GLU A 60 22.42 1.35 3.34
N PHE A 61 22.10 0.14 2.87
CA PHE A 61 20.95 -0.08 1.99
C PHE A 61 19.61 0.12 2.71
N TYR A 62 19.47 -0.41 3.93
CA TYR A 62 18.23 -0.29 4.70
C TYR A 62 18.12 1.01 5.50
N GLY A 63 19.24 1.72 5.68
CA GLY A 63 19.32 2.93 6.48
C GLY A 63 19.33 2.65 7.99
N LYS A 64 20.07 3.44 8.75
CA LYS A 64 20.34 3.16 10.18
C LYS A 64 19.18 3.46 11.14
N LEU A 65 18.11 4.09 10.65
CA LEU A 65 17.00 4.61 11.46
C LEU A 65 15.64 4.08 11.00
N THR A 66 15.61 3.05 10.14
CA THR A 66 14.37 2.48 9.62
C THR A 66 14.23 1.04 10.08
N LYS A 67 13.05 0.71 10.63
CA LYS A 67 12.66 -0.67 10.94
C LYS A 67 11.92 -1.28 9.76
N ARG A 68 12.32 -2.49 9.36
CA ARG A 68 11.67 -3.27 8.29
C ARG A 68 11.51 -4.71 8.73
N PHE A 69 10.36 -5.31 8.42
CA PHE A 69 10.14 -6.74 8.59
C PHE A 69 9.14 -7.25 7.54
N GLY A 70 9.30 -8.50 7.13
CA GLY A 70 8.49 -9.14 6.09
C GLY A 70 7.39 -10.04 6.64
N ALA A 71 6.81 -10.86 5.75
CA ALA A 71 5.78 -11.86 6.06
C ALA A 71 4.56 -11.28 6.81
N LEU A 72 4.04 -10.14 6.34
CA LEU A 72 2.91 -9.44 6.94
C LEU A 72 1.61 -10.25 6.91
N LEU A 73 1.38 -11.05 5.86
CA LEU A 73 0.18 -11.90 5.73
C LEU A 73 0.07 -12.92 6.86
N ALA A 74 1.20 -13.45 7.35
CA ALA A 74 1.20 -14.37 8.49
C ALA A 74 0.96 -13.67 9.84
N LYS A 75 0.94 -12.34 9.87
CA LYS A 75 0.94 -11.53 11.10
C LYS A 75 -0.36 -10.77 11.33
N SER A 76 -1.13 -10.49 10.28
CA SER A 76 -2.31 -9.61 10.36
C SER A 76 -3.37 -10.04 9.35
N THR A 77 -4.58 -10.29 9.84
CA THR A 77 -5.75 -10.51 8.97
C THR A 77 -6.16 -9.21 8.29
N SER A 78 -5.99 -8.08 8.99
CA SER A 78 -6.25 -6.74 8.45
C SER A 78 -5.37 -6.44 7.24
N VAL A 79 -4.09 -6.82 7.26
CA VAL A 79 -3.20 -6.70 6.09
C VAL A 79 -3.62 -7.63 4.95
N GLN A 80 -4.13 -8.83 5.23
CA GLN A 80 -4.65 -9.72 4.18
C GLN A 80 -5.83 -9.06 3.44
N ALA A 81 -6.71 -8.36 4.16
CA ALA A 81 -7.81 -7.61 3.55
C ALA A 81 -7.31 -6.46 2.66
N LEU A 82 -6.23 -5.75 3.06
CA LEU A 82 -5.61 -4.72 2.23
C LEU A 82 -5.02 -5.29 0.92
N LEU A 83 -4.42 -6.48 0.97
CA LEU A 83 -3.81 -7.12 -0.20
C LEU A 83 -4.86 -7.38 -1.30
N VAL A 84 -6.07 -7.79 -0.90
CA VAL A 84 -7.17 -8.14 -1.81
C VAL A 84 -8.14 -6.97 -2.04
N HIS A 85 -7.76 -5.74 -1.66
CA HIS A 85 -8.60 -4.58 -1.86
C HIS A 85 -8.90 -4.38 -3.37
N PRO A 86 -10.16 -4.11 -3.78
CA PRO A 86 -10.54 -4.03 -5.18
C PRO A 86 -9.68 -3.08 -6.02
N THR A 87 -9.31 -1.92 -5.47
CA THR A 87 -8.42 -0.96 -6.15
C THR A 87 -7.00 -1.50 -6.35
N VAL A 88 -6.46 -2.24 -5.38
CA VAL A 88 -5.11 -2.83 -5.49
C VAL A 88 -5.11 -3.93 -6.55
N LEU A 89 -6.12 -4.80 -6.53
CA LEU A 89 -6.27 -5.86 -7.52
C LEU A 89 -6.48 -5.30 -8.92
N ALA A 90 -7.29 -4.24 -9.10
CA ALA A 90 -7.48 -3.62 -10.41
C ALA A 90 -6.19 -3.03 -10.99
N VAL A 91 -5.35 -2.41 -10.15
CA VAL A 91 -4.04 -1.90 -10.59
C VAL A 91 -3.10 -3.05 -10.95
N ALA A 92 -3.08 -4.12 -10.15
CA ALA A 92 -2.28 -5.31 -10.44
C ALA A 92 -2.75 -6.00 -11.73
N ASP A 93 -4.06 -6.12 -11.94
CA ASP A 93 -4.66 -6.72 -13.12
C ASP A 93 -4.28 -5.93 -14.38
N ASP A 94 -4.44 -4.61 -14.36
CA ASP A 94 -4.06 -3.73 -15.47
C ASP A 94 -2.57 -3.85 -15.84
N ALA A 95 -1.71 -3.92 -14.82
CA ALA A 95 -0.26 -4.00 -15.02
C ALA A 95 0.24 -5.41 -15.42
N LEU A 96 -0.39 -6.48 -14.91
CA LEU A 96 0.16 -7.83 -14.99
C LEU A 96 -0.58 -8.75 -15.97
N LEU A 97 -1.92 -8.66 -16.07
CA LEU A 97 -2.71 -9.54 -16.94
C LEU A 97 -2.31 -9.51 -18.42
N PRO A 98 -1.95 -8.35 -19.02
CA PRO A 98 -1.49 -8.31 -20.42
C PRO A 98 -0.24 -9.16 -20.69
N HIS A 99 0.48 -9.54 -19.64
CA HIS A 99 1.74 -10.29 -19.73
C HIS A 99 1.63 -11.73 -19.18
N CYS A 100 0.45 -12.18 -18.75
CA CYS A 100 0.23 -13.56 -18.36
C CYS A 100 0.32 -14.49 -19.58
N VAL A 101 1.19 -15.51 -19.50
CA VAL A 101 1.17 -16.62 -20.47
C VAL A 101 -0.10 -17.44 -20.28
N ARG A 102 -0.74 -17.83 -21.38
CA ARG A 102 -1.88 -18.75 -21.38
C ARG A 102 -1.41 -20.20 -21.39
#